data_AF-A0A221K3E9-F1
#
_entry.id   AF-A0A221K3E9-F1
#
_cell.length_a   1.000
_cell.length_b   1.000
_cell.length_c   1.000
_cell.angle_alpha   90.00
_cell.angle_beta   90.00
_cell.angle_gamma   90.00
#
_symmetry.space_group_name_H-M   'P 1'
#
loop_
_entity.id
_entity.type
_entity.pdbx_description
1 polymer ?
#
loop_
_entity_poly.entity_id
_entity_poly.type
_entity_poly.pdbx_seq_one_letter_code
_entity_poly.pdbx_strand_id
1 'polypeptide(L)' 'MILQDNLGPQGDSIYTALMHAHEGLSEAESHALNARLVLMLINEVADADRIAALLQEARQAASPV' A
#
# COMPACT_ATOMS: atom_id res chain seq x y z
N MET A 1 -8.09 12.56 3.35
CA MET A 1 -8.63 11.60 2.36
C MET A 1 -9.16 10.40 3.13
N ILE A 2 -10.42 10.01 2.92
CA ILE A 2 -10.93 8.73 3.43
C ILE A 2 -10.76 7.76 2.27
N LEU A 3 -9.70 6.94 2.31
CA LEU A 3 -9.63 5.75 1.46
C LEU A 3 -10.87 4.92 1.77
N GLN A 4 -11.67 4.63 0.75
CA GLN A 4 -12.82 3.76 0.93
C GLN A 4 -12.30 2.38 1.35
N ASP A 5 -12.77 1.91 2.50
CA ASP A 5 -12.42 0.59 3.00
C ASP A 5 -13.02 -0.47 2.07
N ASN A 6 -12.15 -1.10 1.29
CA ASN A 6 -12.49 -2.20 0.41
C ASN A 6 -12.15 -3.56 1.01
N LEU A 7 -11.55 -3.61 2.21
CA LEU A 7 -11.11 -4.84 2.87
C LEU A 7 -12.22 -5.44 3.74
N GLY A 8 -13.12 -4.60 4.27
CA GLY A 8 -14.27 -5.04 5.05
C GLY A 8 -13.86 -5.91 6.24
N PRO A 9 -14.61 -6.98 6.58
CA PRO A 9 -14.30 -7.83 7.74
C PRO A 9 -12.93 -8.54 7.70
N GLN A 10 -12.27 -8.58 6.53
CA GLN A 10 -10.95 -9.20 6.37
C GLN A 10 -9.80 -8.19 6.55
N GLY A 11 -10.08 -6.91 6.79
CA GLY A 11 -9.05 -5.88 6.99
C GLY A 11 -8.04 -6.24 8.08
N ASP A 12 -8.53 -6.78 9.20
CA ASP A 12 -7.68 -7.16 10.33
C ASP A 12 -6.69 -8.29 10.00
N SER A 13 -7.13 -9.30 9.25
CA SER A 13 -6.27 -10.43 8.89
C SER A 13 -5.20 -10.01 7.87
N ILE A 14 -5.55 -9.14 6.92
CA ILE A 14 -4.62 -8.60 5.93
C ILE A 14 -3.59 -7.68 6.60
N TYR A 15 -4.04 -6.81 7.51
CA TYR A 15 -3.14 -5.96 8.28
C TYR A 15 -2.17 -6.79 9.13
N THR A 16 -2.68 -7.83 9.79
CA THR A 16 -1.87 -8.77 10.57
C THR A 16 -0.82 -9.46 9.69
N ALA A 17 -1.21 -9.96 8.52
CA ALA A 17 -0.29 -10.57 7.56
C ALA A 17 0.79 -9.59 7.07
N LEU A 18 0.44 -8.33 6.83
CA LEU A 18 1.40 -7.29 6.47
C LEU A 18 2.39 -7.05 7.60
N MET A 19 1.93 -6.91 8.85
CA MET A 19 2.80 -6.71 10.01
C MET A 19 3.76 -7.88 10.20
N HIS A 20 3.28 -9.13 10.10
CA HIS A 20 4.13 -10.31 10.16
C HIS A 20 5.19 -10.33 9.06
N ALA A 21 4.89 -9.84 7.87
CA ALA A 21 5.88 -9.76 6.79
C ALA A 21 7.05 -8.81 7.10
N HIS A 22 6.88 -7.87 8.03
CA HIS A 22 7.91 -6.94 8.49
C HIS A 22 8.71 -7.43 9.70
N GLU A 23 8.31 -8.53 10.36
CA GLU A 23 8.98 -9.00 11.57
C GLU A 23 10.44 -9.38 11.31
N GLY A 24 11.35 -8.86 12.15
CA GLY A 24 12.78 -9.12 12.06
C GLY A 24 13.52 -8.35 10.96
N LEU A 25 12.82 -7.55 10.16
CA LEU A 25 13.45 -6.68 9.15
C LEU A 25 14.00 -5.39 9.78
N SER A 26 15.13 -4.93 9.28
CA SER A 26 15.58 -3.55 9.50
C SER A 26 14.66 -2.54 8.81
N GLU A 27 14.78 -1.27 9.16
CA GLU A 27 14.03 -0.18 8.51
C GLU A 27 14.26 -0.14 6.99
N ALA A 28 15.50 -0.30 6.55
CA ALA A 28 15.84 -0.34 5.12
C ALA A 28 15.20 -1.54 4.41
N GLU A 29 15.20 -2.72 5.03
CA GLU A 29 14.56 -3.91 4.48
C GLU A 29 13.05 -3.79 4.45
N SER A 30 12.45 -3.19 5.49
CA SER A 30 11.03 -2.88 5.58
C SER A 30 10.59 -1.93 4.45
N HIS A 31 11.36 -0.87 4.19
CA HIS A 31 11.12 0.01 3.04
C HIS A 31 11.26 -0.72 1.70
N ALA A 32 12.26 -1.60 1.57
CA ALA A 32 12.45 -2.38 0.37
C ALA A 32 11.31 -3.42 0.15
N LEU A 33 10.74 -3.97 1.22
CA LEU A 33 9.55 -4.82 1.16
C LEU A 33 8.35 -4.02 0.64
N ASN A 34 8.09 -2.86 1.23
CA ASN A 34 6.99 -1.98 0.81
C ASN A 34 7.11 -1.57 -0.66
N ALA A 35 8.31 -1.20 -1.12
CA ALA A 35 8.55 -0.85 -2.51
C ALA A 35 8.22 -2.02 -3.46
N ARG A 36 8.66 -3.25 -3.12
CA ARG A 36 8.34 -4.45 -3.92
C ARG A 36 6.85 -4.74 -3.94
N LEU A 37 6.18 -4.64 -2.79
CA LEU A 37 4.74 -4.85 -2.69
C LEU A 37 3.97 -3.86 -3.57
N VAL A 38 4.33 -2.58 -3.56
CA VAL A 38 3.74 -1.56 -4.44
C VAL A 38 3.92 -1.92 -5.92
N LEU A 39 5.12 -2.33 -6.33
CA LEU A 39 5.36 -2.74 -7.73
C LEU A 39 4.53 -3.95 -8.15
N MET A 40 4.38 -4.95 -7.27
CA MET A 40 3.53 -6.10 -7.52
C MET A 40 2.06 -5.69 -7.63
N LEU A 41 1.55 -4.85 -6.73
CA LEU A 41 0.17 -4.36 -6.78
C LEU A 41 -0.11 -3.53 -8.05
N ILE A 42 0.83 -2.70 -8.48
CA ILE A 42 0.74 -1.97 -9.77
C ILE A 42 0.60 -2.95 -10.93
N ASN A 43 1.39 -4.03 -10.94
CA ASN A 43 1.29 -5.07 -11.95
C ASN A 43 -0.05 -5.82 -11.90
N GLU A 44 -0.55 -6.16 -10.70
CA GLU A 44 -1.84 -6.83 -10.53
C GLU A 44 -3.04 -5.96 -10.98
N VAL A 45 -2.98 -4.64 -10.76
CA VAL A 45 -4.03 -3.71 -11.18
C VAL A 45 -4.07 -3.54 -12.71
N ALA A 46 -2.90 -3.50 -13.37
CA ALA A 46 -2.75 -3.46 -14.84
C ALA A 46 -3.56 -2.37 -15.58
N ASP A 47 -3.88 -1.25 -14.91
CA ASP A 47 -4.65 -0.13 -15.46
C ASP A 47 -3.91 1.19 -15.24
N ALA A 48 -3.33 1.73 -16.32
CA ALA A 48 -2.48 2.91 -16.27
C ALA A 48 -3.21 4.16 -15.77
N ASP A 49 -4.47 4.37 -16.15
CA ASP A 49 -5.25 5.54 -15.75
C ASP A 49 -5.63 5.44 -14.27
N ARG A 50 -6.01 4.25 -13.81
CA ARG A 50 -6.28 4.01 -12.38
C ARG A 50 -5.04 4.19 -11.53
N ILE A 51 -3.90 3.68 -11.97
CA ILE A 51 -2.61 3.84 -11.27
C ILE A 51 -2.22 5.32 -11.19
N ALA A 52 -2.39 6.08 -12.28
CA ALA A 52 -2.10 7.52 -12.30
C ALA A 52 -2.97 8.29 -11.30
N ALA A 53 -4.27 7.99 -11.23
CA ALA A 53 -5.18 8.58 -10.25
C ALA A 53 -4.76 8.28 -8.81
N LEU A 54 -4.46 7.01 -8.50
CA LEU A 54 -3.99 6.57 -7.18
C LEU A 54 -2.70 7.28 -6.74
N LEU A 55 -1.76 7.51 -7.65
CA LEU A 55 -0.52 8.24 -7.36
C LEU A 55 -0.78 9.71 -7.02
N GLN A 56 -1.70 10.37 -7.73
CA GLN A 56 -2.10 11.75 -7.41
C GLN A 56 -2.79 11.81 -6.04
N GLU A 57 -3.70 10.88 -5.77
CA GLU A 57 -4.40 10.75 -4.50
C GLU A 57 -3.42 10.55 -3.32
N ALA A 58 -2.46 9.63 -3.46
CA ALA A 58 -1.44 9.36 -2.44
C ALA A 58 -0.56 10.59 -2.17
N ARG A 59 -0.17 11.34 -3.21
CA ARG A 59 0.63 12.56 -3.08
C ARG A 59 -0.11 13.66 -2.32
N GLN A 60 -1.42 13.79 -2.55
CA GLN A 60 -2.26 14.75 -1.81
C GLN A 60 -2.40 14.35 -0.34
N ALA A 61 -2.54 13.06 -0.04
CA ALA A 61 -2.63 12.58 1.34
C ALA A 61 -1.32 12.74 2.14
N ALA A 62 -0.16 12.67 1.47
CA ALA A 62 1.15 12.86 2.09
C ALA A 62 1.51 14.33 2.36
N SER A 63 0.77 15.29 1.79
CA SER A 63 0.98 16.73 2.02
C SER A 63 0.08 17.20 3.16
N PRO A 64 0.62 17.63 4.31
CA PRO A 64 -0.20 18.22 5.37
C PRO A 64 -0.69 19.59 4.88
N VAL A 65 -2.00 19.83 5.02
CA VAL A 65 -2.54 21.20 5.09
C VAL A 65 -2.17 21.77 6.45
#